data_AF-A0A2M7C8Y2-F1
#
_entry.id   AF-A0A2M7C8Y2-F1
#
_cell.length_a   1.000
_cell.length_b   1.000
_cell.length_c   1.000
_cell.angle_alpha   90.00
_cell.angle_beta   90.00
_cell.angle_gamma   90.00
#
_symmetry.space_group_name_H-M   'P 1'
#
loop_
_entity.id
_entity.type
_entity.pdbx_description
1 polymer ?
#
loop_
_entity_poly.entity_id
_entity_poly.type
_entity_poly.pdbx_seq_one_letter_code
_entity_poly.pdbx_strand_id
1 'polypeptide(L)'
;MAGIRKLYKHVRTVVLIKSDDLLEAAVFEFETILYGVDGFWWQWNERNNLEGFSKDANQHIFTWQPHGSQFTIIEDVPKDRLAIRIKKPPQVDRNEFLKAIKFDESWVEIIK
;
A
#
# COMPACT_ATOMS: atom_id res chain seq x y z
N MET A 1 -28.36 -7.01 2.12
CA MET A 1 -27.20 -6.78 1.24
C MET A 1 -26.68 -5.36 1.48
N ALA A 2 -25.39 -5.20 1.76
CA ALA A 2 -24.79 -3.89 2.01
C ALA A 2 -25.00 -2.93 0.81
N GLY A 3 -25.42 -1.70 1.07
CA GLY A 3 -25.90 -0.76 0.05
C GLY A 3 -24.91 -0.42 -1.08
N ILE A 4 -23.61 -0.57 -0.83
CA ILE A 4 -22.54 -0.23 -1.80
C ILE A 4 -22.49 -1.20 -2.99
N ARG A 5 -22.76 -2.50 -2.81
CA ARG A 5 -22.78 -3.47 -3.93
C ARG A 5 -23.97 -3.25 -4.88
N LYS A 6 -25.00 -2.53 -4.42
CA LYS A 6 -26.15 -2.12 -5.25
C LYS A 6 -25.78 -0.95 -6.20
N LEU A 7 -24.81 -0.14 -5.80
CA LEU A 7 -24.32 1.02 -6.56
C LEU A 7 -23.13 0.65 -7.45
N TYR A 8 -22.24 -0.22 -6.96
CA TYR A 8 -21.03 -0.65 -7.67
C TYR A 8 -20.96 -2.18 -7.70
N LYS A 9 -21.22 -2.78 -8.87
CA LYS A 9 -21.24 -4.23 -9.05
C LYS A 9 -19.88 -4.91 -8.83
N HIS A 10 -18.78 -4.20 -9.09
CA HIS A 10 -17.43 -4.72 -9.01
C HIS A 10 -16.53 -3.70 -8.31
N VAL A 11 -16.35 -3.87 -7.00
CA VAL A 11 -15.41 -3.07 -6.22
C VAL A 11 -14.13 -3.88 -6.04
N ARG A 12 -12.98 -3.26 -6.28
CA ARG A 12 -11.67 -3.90 -6.14
C ARG A 12 -10.78 -3.11 -5.19
N THR A 13 -9.95 -3.82 -4.46
CA THR A 13 -8.89 -3.24 -3.65
C THR A 13 -7.59 -3.38 -4.43
N VAL A 14 -6.89 -2.26 -4.66
CA VAL A 14 -5.56 -2.25 -5.29
C VAL A 14 -4.52 -2.01 -4.21
N VAL A 15 -3.51 -2.88 -4.15
CA VAL A 15 -2.40 -2.78 -3.21
C VAL A 15 -1.14 -2.39 -3.96
N LEU A 16 -0.48 -1.33 -3.50
CA LEU A 16 0.82 -0.87 -3.99
C LEU A 16 1.85 -1.06 -2.88
N ILE A 17 2.82 -1.93 -3.11
CA ILE A 17 3.98 -2.14 -2.23
C ILE A 17 5.17 -1.45 -2.88
N LYS A 18 5.90 -0.63 -2.12
CA LYS A 18 7.07 0.14 -2.60
C LYS A 18 8.30 -0.23 -1.78
N SER A 19 9.45 -0.33 -2.44
CA SER A 19 10.74 -0.35 -1.76
C SER A 19 11.04 1.03 -1.15
N ASP A 20 11.94 1.06 -0.16
CA ASP A 20 12.34 2.31 0.51
C ASP A 20 13.03 3.29 -0.45
N ASP A 21 13.75 2.78 -1.46
CA ASP A 21 14.42 3.59 -2.49
C ASP A 21 13.51 4.01 -3.65
N LEU A 22 12.25 3.57 -3.63
CA LEU A 22 11.23 3.80 -4.67
C LEU A 22 11.61 3.27 -6.07
N LEU A 23 12.63 2.42 -6.17
CA LEU A 23 13.06 1.83 -7.44
C LEU A 23 12.33 0.53 -7.76
N GLU A 24 11.65 -0.06 -6.79
CA GLU A 24 10.86 -1.27 -6.98
C GLU A 24 9.45 -1.06 -6.44
N ALA A 25 8.48 -1.56 -7.21
CA ALA A 25 7.09 -1.57 -6.80
C ALA A 25 6.45 -2.90 -7.20
N ALA A 26 5.52 -3.37 -6.37
CA ALA A 26 4.62 -4.46 -6.71
C ALA A 26 3.18 -3.99 -6.60
N VAL A 27 2.36 -4.33 -7.59
CA VAL A 27 0.95 -3.98 -7.67
C VAL A 27 0.12 -5.23 -7.91
N PHE A 28 -0.94 -5.39 -7.14
CA PHE A 28 -1.96 -6.40 -7.39
C PHE A 28 -3.33 -5.89 -6.95
N GLU A 29 -4.37 -6.55 -7.43
CA GLU A 29 -5.74 -6.28 -7.05
C GLU A 29 -6.47 -7.55 -6.62
N PHE A 30 -7.47 -7.38 -5.77
CA PHE A 30 -8.40 -8.44 -5.42
C PHE A 30 -9.82 -7.88 -5.29
N GLU A 31 -10.82 -8.76 -5.26
CA GLU A 31 -12.21 -8.34 -5.05
C GLU A 31 -12.40 -7.78 -3.64
N THR A 32 -13.03 -6.62 -3.52
CA THR A 32 -13.44 -6.10 -2.21
C THR A 32 -14.69 -6.85 -1.75
N ILE A 33 -14.50 -7.78 -0.82
CA ILE A 33 -15.57 -8.60 -0.25
C ILE A 33 -16.04 -8.07 1.11
N LEU A 34 -17.26 -8.47 1.48
CA LEU A 34 -17.74 -8.31 2.85
C LEU A 34 -17.33 -9.56 3.64
N TYR A 35 -16.56 -9.37 4.70
CA TYR A 35 -16.18 -10.46 5.60
C TYR A 35 -17.34 -10.80 6.53
N GLY A 36 -18.00 -11.94 6.28
CA GLY A 36 -19.07 -12.44 7.15
C GLY A 36 -18.49 -12.98 8.45
N VAL A 37 -18.95 -12.45 9.59
CA VAL A 37 -18.42 -12.81 10.92
C VAL A 37 -18.48 -14.32 11.18
N ASP A 38 -19.52 -15.00 10.68
CA ASP A 38 -19.72 -16.44 10.84
C ASP A 38 -18.64 -17.30 10.18
N GLY A 39 -17.87 -16.75 9.23
CA GLY A 39 -16.76 -17.42 8.55
C GLY A 39 -15.47 -17.51 9.36
N PHE A 40 -15.42 -16.88 10.53
CA PHE A 40 -14.18 -16.73 11.31
C PHE A 40 -14.33 -17.21 12.76
N TRP A 41 -13.23 -17.68 13.33
CA TRP A 41 -13.07 -17.91 14.77
C TRP A 41 -11.97 -17.00 15.31
N TRP A 42 -12.03 -16.70 16.61
CA TRP A 42 -11.22 -15.64 17.22
C TRP A 42 -10.47 -16.15 18.44
N GLN A 43 -9.25 -15.66 18.64
CA GLN A 43 -8.45 -15.94 19.84
C GLN A 43 -7.64 -14.72 20.26
N TRP A 44 -7.32 -14.65 21.54
CA TRP A 44 -6.33 -13.71 22.07
C TRP A 44 -4.95 -14.35 22.03
N ASN A 45 -3.95 -13.64 21.51
CA ASN A 45 -2.56 -14.08 21.56
C ASN A 45 -1.82 -13.55 22.80
N GLU A 46 -0.59 -14.01 23.03
CA GLU A 46 0.26 -13.64 24.17
C GLU A 46 0.55 -12.12 24.27
N ARG A 47 0.34 -11.38 23.18
CA ARG A 47 0.54 -9.93 23.10
C ARG A 47 -0.76 -9.13 23.31
N ASN A 48 -1.83 -9.78 23.76
CA ASN A 48 -3.17 -9.18 23.91
C ASN A 48 -3.70 -8.57 22.61
N ASN A 49 -3.41 -9.18 21.45
CA ASN A 49 -4.11 -8.89 20.21
C ASN A 49 -5.22 -9.92 20.00
N LEU A 50 -6.33 -9.48 19.42
CA LEU A 50 -7.40 -10.39 18.99
C LEU A 50 -7.13 -10.78 17.54
N GLU A 51 -6.88 -12.06 17.32
CA GLU A 51 -6.61 -12.64 16.01
C GLU A 51 -7.86 -13.35 15.50
N GLY A 52 -8.18 -13.15 14.22
CA GLY A 52 -9.30 -13.78 13.53
C GLY A 52 -8.78 -14.72 12.44
N PHE A 53 -9.26 -15.96 12.46
CA PHE A 53 -8.85 -17.02 11.55
C PHE A 53 -10.02 -17.53 10.72
N SER A 54 -9.79 -17.87 9.44
CA SER A 54 -10.80 -18.48 8.59
C SER A 54 -11.15 -19.88 9.09
N LYS A 55 -12.44 -20.21 9.16
CA LYS A 55 -12.86 -21.57 9.56
C LYS A 55 -12.50 -22.64 8.53
N ASP A 56 -12.51 -22.28 7.25
CA ASP A 56 -12.33 -23.24 6.16
C ASP A 56 -10.87 -23.71 6.03
N ALA A 57 -9.91 -22.78 6.18
CA ALA A 57 -8.49 -23.04 5.95
C ALA A 57 -7.63 -22.89 7.21
N ASN A 58 -8.21 -22.48 8.33
CA ASN A 58 -7.49 -22.14 9.56
C ASN A 58 -6.39 -21.09 9.35
N GLN A 59 -6.60 -20.17 8.41
CA GLN A 59 -5.64 -19.14 8.02
C GLN A 59 -5.87 -17.88 8.85
N HIS A 60 -4.80 -17.23 9.31
CA HIS A 60 -4.88 -15.95 10.01
C HIS A 60 -5.24 -14.82 9.04
N ILE A 61 -6.40 -14.19 9.21
CA ILE A 61 -6.92 -13.15 8.31
C ILE A 61 -6.98 -11.78 8.98
N PHE A 62 -7.21 -11.72 10.29
CA PHE A 62 -7.38 -10.44 11.00
C PHE A 62 -6.51 -10.34 12.24
N THR A 63 -5.96 -9.15 12.47
CA THR A 63 -5.38 -8.80 13.77
C THR A 63 -5.95 -7.48 14.24
N TRP A 64 -6.66 -7.48 15.37
CA TRP A 64 -7.03 -6.28 16.09
C TRP A 64 -6.07 -6.03 17.24
N GLN A 65 -5.50 -4.83 17.28
CA GLN A 65 -4.55 -4.38 18.29
C GLN A 65 -5.22 -3.26 19.11
N PRO A 66 -5.74 -3.56 20.31
CA PRO A 66 -6.56 -2.61 21.08
C PRO A 66 -5.84 -1.31 21.40
N HIS A 67 -4.57 -1.39 21.81
CA HIS A 67 -3.78 -0.24 22.23
C HIS A 67 -3.51 0.76 21.09
N GLY A 68 -3.34 0.25 19.86
CA GLY A 68 -3.10 1.08 18.68
C GLY A 68 -4.37 1.52 17.96
N SER A 69 -5.55 1.05 18.40
CA SER A 69 -6.81 1.16 17.63
C SER A 69 -6.63 0.71 16.17
N GLN A 70 -5.77 -0.29 15.95
CA GLN A 70 -5.41 -0.78 14.62
C GLN A 70 -6.14 -2.10 14.34
N PHE A 71 -6.78 -2.17 13.17
CA PHE A 71 -7.36 -3.39 12.64
C PHE A 71 -6.67 -3.73 11.32
N THR A 72 -6.00 -4.86 11.28
CA THR A 72 -5.21 -5.32 10.13
C THR A 72 -5.93 -6.46 9.43
N ILE A 73 -6.02 -6.39 8.10
CA ILE A 73 -6.44 -7.49 7.23
C ILE A 73 -5.18 -8.04 6.58
N ILE A 74 -4.97 -9.35 6.70
CA ILE A 74 -3.81 -10.05 6.17
C ILE A 74 -4.18 -10.63 4.82
N GLU A 75 -3.42 -10.26 3.79
CA GLU A 75 -3.60 -10.73 2.42
C GLU A 75 -2.26 -11.23 1.88
N ASP A 76 -2.31 -12.39 1.23
CA ASP A 76 -1.13 -12.95 0.58
C ASP A 76 -0.84 -12.22 -0.72
N VAL A 77 0.44 -11.91 -0.95
CA VAL A 77 0.89 -11.27 -2.18
C VAL A 77 0.88 -12.31 -3.32
N PRO A 78 0.10 -12.11 -4.40
CA PRO A 78 0.03 -13.08 -5.50
C PRO A 78 1.37 -13.29 -6.19
N LYS A 79 1.59 -14.51 -6.69
CA LYS A 79 2.81 -14.85 -7.45
C LYS A 79 2.87 -14.13 -8.80
N ASP A 80 1.72 -13.88 -9.39
CA ASP A 80 1.48 -13.24 -10.69
C ASP A 80 1.21 -11.74 -10.62
N ARG A 81 1.54 -11.09 -9.49
CA ARG A 81 1.47 -9.62 -9.35
C ARG A 81 2.30 -8.89 -10.41
N LEU A 82 1.91 -7.65 -10.69
CA LEU A 82 2.74 -6.75 -11.49
C LEU A 82 3.95 -6.29 -10.66
N ALA A 83 5.14 -6.76 -11.01
CA ALA A 83 6.40 -6.30 -10.43
C ALA A 83 7.09 -5.32 -11.38
N ILE A 84 7.43 -4.13 -10.87
CA ILE A 84 8.03 -3.03 -11.63
C ILE A 84 9.38 -2.71 -11.00
N ARG A 85 10.43 -2.66 -11.83
CA ARG A 85 11.72 -2.07 -11.47
C ARG A 85 11.95 -0.83 -12.31
N ILE A 86 12.14 0.30 -11.63
CA ILE A 86 12.43 1.59 -12.22
C ILE A 86 13.94 1.73 -12.35
N LYS A 87 14.42 2.12 -13.53
CA LYS A 87 15.82 2.50 -13.70
C LYS A 87 16.06 3.75 -12.86
N LYS A 88 17.00 3.66 -11.90
CA LYS A 88 17.40 4.80 -11.08
C LYS A 88 17.72 6.00 -11.98
N PRO A 89 17.06 7.15 -11.81
CA PRO A 89 17.35 8.33 -12.60
C PRO A 89 18.80 8.77 -12.35
N PRO A 90 19.52 9.24 -13.37
CA PRO A 90 20.85 9.80 -13.17
C PRO A 90 20.74 11.00 -12.22
N GLN A 91 21.78 11.20 -11.40
CA GLN A 91 21.89 12.46 -10.68
C GLN A 91 22.15 13.57 -11.69
N VAL A 92 21.38 14.65 -11.59
CA VAL A 92 21.57 15.84 -12.42
C VAL A 92 22.75 16.62 -11.87
N ASP A 93 23.81 16.79 -12.67
CA ASP A 93 24.88 17.70 -12.31
C ASP A 93 24.33 19.14 -12.29
N ARG A 94 24.45 19.79 -11.13
CA ARG A 94 23.90 21.14 -10.92
C ARG A 94 24.46 22.13 -11.94
N ASN A 95 25.76 22.07 -12.23
CA ASN A 95 26.41 23.01 -13.13
C ASN A 95 25.99 22.76 -14.58
N GLU A 96 25.91 21.49 -15.00
CA GLU A 96 25.39 21.14 -16.33
C GLU A 96 23.94 21.59 -16.51
N PHE A 97 23.09 21.43 -15.49
CA PHE A 97 21.70 21.87 -15.52
C PHE A 97 21.58 23.39 -15.63
N LEU A 98 22.28 24.14 -14.76
CA LEU A 98 22.29 25.62 -14.79
C LEU A 98 22.78 26.14 -16.16
N LYS A 99 23.81 25.50 -16.72
CA LYS A 99 24.30 25.82 -18.06
C LYS A 99 23.27 25.51 -19.15
N ALA A 100 22.57 24.38 -19.06
CA ALA A 100 21.55 23.97 -20.03
C ALA A 100 20.35 24.93 -20.06
N ILE A 101 19.94 25.46 -18.91
CA ILE A 101 18.86 26.46 -18.82
C ILE A 101 19.34 27.89 -19.09
N LYS A 102 20.63 28.08 -19.39
CA LYS A 102 21.26 29.40 -19.59
C LYS A 102 21.05 30.33 -18.38
N PHE A 103 21.14 29.77 -17.19
CA PHE A 103 21.14 30.57 -15.97
C PHE A 103 22.36 31.49 -15.96
N ASP A 104 22.14 32.72 -15.54
CA ASP A 104 23.18 33.69 -15.22
C ASP A 104 22.77 34.52 -13.99
N GLU A 105 23.71 35.26 -13.42
CA GLU A 105 23.52 35.98 -12.16
C GLU A 105 22.40 37.04 -12.23
N SER A 106 21.99 37.50 -13.42
CA SER A 106 20.90 38.48 -13.59
C SER A 106 19.53 37.96 -13.17
N TRP A 107 19.38 36.64 -13.02
CA TRP A 107 18.13 36.01 -12.58
C TRP A 107 17.84 36.24 -11.09
N VAL A 108 18.83 36.68 -10.32
CA VAL A 108 18.72 36.91 -8.88
C VAL A 108 18.81 38.39 -8.58
N GLU A 109 17.71 38.99 -8.13
CA GLU A 109 17.68 40.35 -7.61
C GLU A 109 17.57 40.30 -6.07
N ILE A 110 18.48 40.98 -5.37
CA ILE A 110 18.39 41.15 -3.92
C ILE A 110 17.63 42.46 -3.64
N ILE A 111 16.34 42.35 -3.30
CA ILE A 111 15.51 43.49 -2.91
C ILE A 111 15.76 43.81 -1.42
N LYS A 112 16.00 45.09 -1.10
CA LYS A 112 16.13 45.62 0.26
C LYS A 112 14.89 46.37 0.70
#